data_AF-A0A2C6E256-F1
#
_entry.id   AF-A0A2C6E256-F1
#
_cell.length_a   1.000
_cell.length_b   1.000
_cell.length_c   1.000
_cell.angle_alpha   90.00
_cell.angle_beta   90.00
_cell.angle_gamma   90.00
#
_symmetry.space_group_name_H-M   'P 1'
#
loop_
_entity.id
_entity.type
_entity.pdbx_description
1 polymer ?
#
loop_
_entity_poly.entity_id
_entity_poly.type
_entity_poly.pdbx_seq_one_letter_code
_entity_poly.pdbx_strand_id
1 'polypeptide(L)'
;MILHGHTHQRSVVKLEDHTFVDRKSVWLVGLGSTSAHHTHLIPGHLNQLAELDFSNKNIAIQFYTINENRVMEDGNPIILE
;
A
#
# COMPACT_ATOMS: atom_id res chain seq x y z
N MET A 1 5.26 3.14 -10.47
CA MET A 1 4.33 2.65 -9.44
C MET A 1 2.91 2.80 -9.98
N ILE A 2 2.05 1.83 -9.69
CA ILE A 2 0.61 1.85 -9.99
C ILE A 2 -0.12 1.73 -8.65
N LEU A 3 -0.93 2.73 -8.33
CA LEU A 3 -1.81 2.71 -7.17
C LEU A 3 -3.17 2.12 -7.59
N HIS A 4 -3.67 1.16 -6.82
CA HIS A 4 -4.97 0.54 -7.05
C HIS A 4 -5.81 0.50 -5.75
N GLY A 5 -7.12 0.34 -5.92
CA GLY A 5 -8.10 0.29 -4.84
C GLY A 5 -9.19 -0.75 -5.11
N HIS A 6 -10.40 -0.55 -4.57
CA HIS A 6 -11.58 -1.42 -4.74
C HIS A 6 -11.55 -2.78 -4.02
N THR A 7 -10.39 -3.44 -3.87
CA THR A 7 -10.31 -4.72 -3.12
C THR A 7 -10.39 -4.52 -1.60
N HIS A 8 -10.16 -3.29 -1.13
CA HIS A 8 -9.94 -2.93 0.27
C HIS A 8 -8.70 -3.60 0.88
N GLN A 9 -7.84 -4.21 0.07
CA GLN A 9 -6.67 -4.97 0.52
C GLN A 9 -5.40 -4.12 0.48
N ARG A 10 -4.65 -4.13 1.60
CA ARG A 10 -3.24 -3.71 1.60
C ARG A 10 -2.42 -4.69 0.78
N SER A 11 -1.71 -4.19 -0.23
CA SER A 11 -0.79 -5.00 -1.04
C SER A 11 0.38 -4.15 -1.54
N VAL A 12 1.57 -4.72 -1.54
CA VAL A 12 2.76 -4.13 -2.17
C VAL A 12 3.47 -5.25 -2.91
N VAL A 13 3.48 -5.17 -4.24
CA VAL A 13 4.02 -6.23 -5.11
C VAL A 13 4.93 -5.59 -6.15
N LYS A 14 6.14 -6.12 -6.32
CA LYS A 14 7.04 -5.77 -7.42
C LYS A 14 6.85 -6.75 -8.56
N LEU A 15 6.55 -6.25 -9.76
CA LEU A 15 6.64 -7.01 -10.99
C LEU A 15 7.94 -6.65 -11.68
N GLU A 16 8.76 -7.65 -12.01
CA GLU A 16 10.04 -7.49 -12.69
C GLU A 16 10.04 -8.31 -13.99
N ASP A 17 10.50 -7.69 -15.08
CA ASP A 17 10.79 -8.39 -16.32
C ASP A 17 12.28 -8.74 -16.37
N HIS A 18 12.57 -10.05 -16.34
CA HIS A 18 13.93 -10.58 -16.40
C HIS A 18 14.38 -10.97 -17.83
N THR A 19 13.54 -10.76 -18.85
CA THR A 19 13.81 -11.22 -20.22
C THR A 19 14.57 -10.21 -21.08
N PHE A 20 14.61 -8.93 -20.69
CA PHE A 20 15.31 -7.87 -21.41
C PHE A 20 16.62 -7.43 -20.73
N VAL A 21 17.58 -6.99 -21.54
CA VAL A 21 18.87 -6.41 -21.10
C VAL A 21 18.64 -5.19 -20.20
N ASP A 22 17.58 -4.43 -20.50
CA ASP A 22 17.07 -3.36 -19.64
C ASP A 22 15.95 -3.91 -18.76
N ARG A 23 16.27 -4.19 -17.49
CA ARG A 23 15.29 -4.64 -16.50
C ARG A 23 14.25 -3.54 -16.26
N LYS A 24 13.00 -3.83 -16.60
CA LYS A 24 11.86 -2.98 -16.25
C LYS A 24 11.18 -3.57 -15.01
N SER A 25 10.87 -2.72 -14.05
CA SER A 25 10.07 -3.12 -12.90
C SER A 25 8.97 -2.11 -12.63
N VAL A 26 7.86 -2.60 -12.07
CA VAL A 26 6.75 -1.77 -11.62
C VAL A 26 6.24 -2.27 -10.28
N TRP A 27 6.06 -1.33 -9.35
CA TRP A 27 5.37 -1.59 -8.09
C TRP A 27 3.86 -1.43 -8.25
N LEU A 28 3.11 -2.46 -7.90
CA LEU A 28 1.65 -2.46 -7.72
C LEU A 28 1.35 -2.28 -6.23
N VAL A 29 0.63 -1.21 -5.88
CA VAL A 29 0.37 -0.82 -4.50
C VAL A 29 -1.13 -0.65 -4.26
N GLY A 30 -1.68 -1.44 -3.33
CA GLY A 30 -3.03 -1.28 -2.79
C GLY A 30 -2.96 -0.73 -1.37
N LEU A 31 -3.62 0.41 -1.12
CA LEU A 31 -3.48 1.16 0.14
C LEU A 31 -4.41 0.69 1.27
N GLY A 32 -5.28 -0.30 1.01
CA GLY A 32 -6.35 -0.68 1.92
C GLY A 32 -7.59 0.20 1.76
N SER A 33 -8.33 0.43 2.84
CA SER A 33 -9.58 1.21 2.82
C SER A 33 -9.68 2.13 4.01
N THR A 34 -10.02 3.40 3.81
CA THR A 34 -10.27 4.35 4.90
C THR A 34 -11.67 4.23 5.49
N SER A 35 -12.50 3.35 4.92
CA SER A 35 -13.90 3.18 5.30
C SER A 35 -14.10 1.88 6.07
N ALA A 36 -14.89 1.94 7.14
CA ALA A 36 -15.32 0.77 7.91
C ALA A 36 -16.35 -0.06 7.11
N HIS A 37 -16.32 0.00 5.79
CA HIS A 37 -17.20 -0.78 4.95
C HIS A 37 -16.66 -2.19 4.85
N HIS A 38 -17.44 -3.11 5.40
CA HIS A 38 -17.24 -4.54 5.22
C HIS A 38 -17.29 -4.87 3.73
N THR A 39 -16.23 -5.49 3.20
CA THR A 39 -16.28 -6.10 1.87
C THR A 39 -16.32 -7.61 2.01
N HIS A 40 -17.03 -8.26 1.09
CA HIS A 40 -17.08 -9.71 0.98
C HIS A 40 -15.72 -10.33 0.65
N LEU A 41 -14.73 -9.52 0.25
CA LEU A 41 -13.39 -9.96 -0.11
C LEU A 41 -12.44 -10.02 1.09
N ILE A 42 -12.70 -9.28 2.18
CA ILE A 42 -11.82 -9.25 3.37
C ILE A 42 -12.67 -9.24 4.65
N PRO A 43 -12.50 -10.23 5.55
CA PRO A 43 -13.18 -10.22 6.85
C PRO A 43 -12.74 -9.02 7.70
N GLY A 44 -13.70 -8.24 8.21
CA GLY A 44 -13.48 -7.19 9.21
C GLY A 44 -13.70 -5.75 8.74
N HIS A 45 -13.51 -4.81 9.66
CA HIS A 45 -13.45 -3.37 9.40
C HIS A 45 -11.99 -2.94 9.51
N LEU A 46 -11.30 -2.82 8.38
CA LEU A 46 -9.92 -2.35 8.35
C LEU A 46 -9.93 -0.90 7.90
N ASN A 47 -10.06 0.03 8.86
CA ASN A 47 -9.83 1.44 8.58
C ASN A 47 -8.32 1.65 8.49
N GLN A 48 -7.81 1.70 7.28
CA GLN A 48 -6.41 1.85 6.98
C GLN A 48 -6.20 3.02 6.03
N LEU A 49 -5.13 3.76 6.24
CA LEU A 49 -4.64 4.76 5.30
C LEU A 49 -3.14 4.57 5.12
N ALA A 50 -2.60 5.19 4.09
CA ALA A 50 -1.17 5.20 3.86
C ALA A 50 -0.72 6.60 3.44
N GLU A 51 0.47 6.96 3.88
CA GLU A 51 1.20 8.13 3.41
C GLU A 51 2.30 7.68 2.44
N LEU A 52 2.44 8.41 1.34
CA LEU A 52 3.51 8.20 0.36
C LEU A 52 4.46 9.39 0.41
N ASP A 53 5.72 9.14 0.75
CA ASP A 53 6.78 10.13 0.76
C ASP A 53 7.65 10.00 -0.51
N PHE A 54 7.72 11.11 -1.26
CA PHE A 54 8.49 11.26 -2.51
C PHE A 54 9.69 12.21 -2.34
N SER A 55 10.02 12.62 -1.12
CA SER A 55 11.08 13.58 -0.84
C SER A 55 12.48 13.04 -1.16
N ASN A 56 12.64 11.72 -1.15
CA ASN A 56 13.89 11.02 -1.37
C ASN A 56 13.93 10.35 -2.75
N LYS A 57 15.11 9.80 -3.10
CA LYS A 57 15.30 9.04 -4.35
C LYS A 57 14.34 7.84 -4.47
N ASN A 58 14.02 7.21 -3.35
CA ASN A 58 13.09 6.09 -3.26
C ASN A 58 11.76 6.57 -2.67
N ILE A 59 10.65 5.95 -3.09
CA ILE A 59 9.33 6.23 -2.54
C ILE A 59 9.19 5.43 -1.25
N ALA A 60 8.81 6.07 -0.14
CA ALA A 60 8.47 5.39 1.10
C ALA A 60 6.95 5.36 1.31
N ILE A 61 6.42 4.24 1.82
CA ILE A 61 5.00 4.09 2.16
C ILE A 61 4.89 3.78 3.65
N GLN A 62 4.29 4.68 4.43
CA GLN A 62 3.90 4.41 5.81
C GLN A 62 2.43 4.05 5.87
N PHE A 63 2.11 2.89 6.45
CA PHE A 63 0.73 2.48 6.69
C PHE A 63 0.28 2.89 8.08
N TYR A 64 -1.01 3.16 8.21
CA TYR A 64 -1.64 3.50 9.46
C TYR A 64 -2.97 2.76 9.61
N THR A 65 -3.31 2.42 10.84
CA THR A 65 -4.64 1.94 11.22
C THR A 65 -5.40 3.04 11.96
N ILE A 66 -6.70 3.14 11.71
CA ILE A 66 -7.59 4.02 12.46
C ILE A 66 -8.41 3.15 13.41
N ASN A 67 -8.20 3.32 14.71
CA ASN A 67 -9.01 2.67 15.73
C ASN A 67 -9.43 3.71 16.78
N GLU A 68 -10.69 3.67 17.23
CA GLU A 68 -11.21 4.57 18.27
C GLU A 68 -10.91 6.07 18.02
N ASN A 69 -11.06 6.52 16.77
CA ASN A 69 -10.74 7.89 16.32
C ASN A 69 -9.26 8.31 16.49
N ARG A 70 -8.35 7.33 16.57
CA ARG A 70 -6.90 7.56 16.61
C ARG A 70 -6.24 6.93 15.39
N VAL A 71 -5.29 7.64 14.82
CA VAL A 71 -4.40 7.14 13.76
C VAL A 71 -3.16 6.56 14.45
N MET A 72 -2.85 5.30 14.18
CA MET A 72 -1.68 4.61 14.73
C MET A 72 -0.83 4.08 13.58
N GLU A 73 0.48 4.23 13.68
CA GLU A 73 1.42 3.62 12.74
C GLU A 73 1.25 2.09 12.73
N ASP A 74 1.14 1.52 11.53
CA ASP A 74 1.04 0.09 11.30
C ASP A 74 2.34 -0.42 10.67
N GLY A 75 3.30 -0.71 11.54
CA GLY A 75 4.62 -1.22 11.16
C GLY A 75 5.57 -0.14 10.62
N ASN A 76 6.71 -0.60 10.10
CA ASN A 76 7.75 0.27 9.54
C ASN A 76 7.39 0.71 8.11
N PRO A 77 7.93 1.86 7.65
CA PRO A 77 7.77 2.28 6.26
C PRO A 77 8.32 1.24 5.27
N ILE A 78 7.57 1.00 4.19
CA ILE A 78 8.03 0.18 3.07
C ILE A 78 8.74 1.08 2.06
N ILE A 79 9.98 0.74 1.73
CA ILE A 79 10.78 1.46 0.73
C ILE A 79 10.63 0.77 -0.63
N LEU A 80 10.17 1.52 -1.63
CA LEU A 80 10.07 1.06 -3.02
C LEU A 80 11.37 1.37 -3.76
N GLU A 81 12.17 0.33 -3.98
CA GLU A 81 13.42 0.36 -4.77
C GLU A 81 13.23 -0.10 -6.22
#